data_AF-A0A944GE59-F1
#
_entry.id   AF-A0A944GE59-F1
#
_cell.length_a   1.000
_cell.length_b   1.000
_cell.length_c   1.000
_cell.angle_alpha   90.00
_cell.angle_beta   90.00
_cell.angle_gamma   90.00
#
_symmetry.space_group_name_H-M   'P 1'
#
loop_
_entity.id
_entity.type
_entity.pdbx_description
1 polymer ?
#
loop_
_entity_poly.entity_id
_entity_poly.type
_entity_poly.pdbx_seq_one_letter_code
_entity_poly.pdbx_strand_id
1 'polypeptide(L)'
;MKKSKKIVFYSLILTILVVAGIAIWFSTLEKWEPPVKPKSVPQDAIWAGGYDGGCFFLLQSEYSDTSRFTVYEEHKGDIWYDGYFYCDKNDFKQIAELDWRDLVTCYNGLNVFMKNPYDGKREIVWHKVMPANIPDPNEVYWVEGDNGGWFFLMKSTYSDTSHFVIYEGNTGEILHDGLFSCGKKDFECIAESEWSNLLKQYNGQEIVMTNPEDKSRHILWHPIE
;
A
#
# COMPACT_ATOMS: atom_id res chain seq x y z
N MET A 1 -45.88 18.80 50.84
CA MET A 1 -45.92 18.96 49.36
C MET A 1 -45.04 20.07 48.76
N LYS A 2 -44.54 21.09 49.49
CA LYS A 2 -43.65 22.12 48.90
C LYS A 2 -42.21 21.67 48.64
N LYS A 3 -41.67 20.71 49.42
CA LYS A 3 -40.30 20.21 49.26
C LYS A 3 -40.10 19.38 47.97
N SER A 4 -41.09 18.60 47.55
CA SER A 4 -41.00 17.78 46.33
C SER A 4 -40.94 18.63 45.06
N LYS A 5 -41.63 19.77 45.01
CA LYS A 5 -41.59 20.69 43.85
C LYS A 5 -40.19 21.28 43.60
N LYS A 6 -39.43 21.54 44.68
CA LYS A 6 -38.04 22.05 44.55
C LYS A 6 -37.09 20.99 44.00
N ILE A 7 -37.24 19.74 44.44
CA ILE A 7 -36.40 18.61 43.96
C ILE A 7 -36.64 18.37 42.46
N VAL A 8 -37.90 18.36 42.02
CA VAL A 8 -38.24 18.21 40.60
C VAL A 8 -37.66 19.36 39.76
N PHE A 9 -37.74 20.59 40.26
CA PHE A 9 -37.19 21.76 39.56
C PHE A 9 -35.67 21.70 39.39
N TYR A 10 -34.91 21.37 40.44
CA TYR A 10 -33.45 21.23 40.33
C TYR A 10 -33.03 20.07 39.43
N SER A 11 -33.77 18.95 39.46
CA SER A 11 -33.52 17.82 38.56
C SER A 11 -33.70 18.22 37.09
N LEU A 12 -34.73 19.00 36.77
CA LEU A 12 -34.97 19.49 35.41
C LEU A 12 -33.82 20.42 34.95
N ILE A 13 -33.38 21.35 35.80
CA ILE A 13 -32.26 22.24 35.49
C ILE A 13 -30.98 21.45 35.24
N LEU A 14 -30.66 20.48 36.10
CA LEU A 14 -29.48 19.63 35.93
C LEU A 14 -29.53 18.85 34.62
N THR A 15 -30.69 18.30 34.27
CA THR A 15 -30.89 17.57 33.00
C THR A 15 -30.64 18.48 31.80
N ILE A 16 -31.18 19.71 31.81
CA ILE A 16 -30.97 20.70 30.74
C ILE A 16 -29.48 21.05 30.62
N LEU A 17 -28.79 21.26 31.74
CA LEU A 17 -27.35 21.58 31.76
C LEU A 17 -26.51 20.41 31.20
N VAL A 18 -26.84 19.17 31.52
CA VAL A 18 -26.14 17.99 30.98
C VAL A 18 -26.36 17.87 29.48
N VAL A 19 -27.60 18.02 28.99
CA VAL A 19 -27.91 17.97 27.55
C VAL A 19 -27.21 19.11 26.81
N ALA A 20 -27.19 20.32 27.36
CA ALA A 20 -26.47 21.46 26.79
C ALA A 20 -24.96 21.20 26.73
N GLY A 21 -24.37 20.64 27.78
CA GLY A 21 -22.95 20.27 27.81
C GLY A 21 -22.59 19.23 26.76
N ILE A 22 -23.45 18.21 26.57
CA ILE A 22 -23.29 17.19 25.53
C ILE A 22 -23.42 17.82 24.13
N ALA A 23 -24.40 18.69 23.91
CA ALA A 23 -24.58 19.37 22.64
C ALA A 23 -23.37 20.26 22.29
N ILE A 24 -22.83 20.99 23.26
CA ILE A 24 -21.61 21.78 23.09
C ILE A 24 -20.43 20.87 22.73
N TRP A 25 -20.24 19.75 23.45
CA TRP A 25 -19.20 18.77 23.16
C TRP A 25 -19.27 18.23 21.72
N PHE A 26 -20.48 17.88 21.25
CA PHE A 26 -20.66 17.44 19.86
C PHE A 26 -20.45 18.57 18.84
N SER A 27 -20.75 19.82 19.19
CA SER A 27 -20.50 20.97 18.31
C SER A 27 -19.02 21.37 18.22
N THR A 28 -18.21 21.05 19.22
CA THR A 28 -16.76 21.26 19.21
C THR A 28 -15.98 20.16 18.48
N LEU A 29 -16.65 19.11 18.01
CA LEU A 29 -16.09 18.21 17.01
C LEU A 29 -16.12 18.93 15.66
N GLU A 30 -15.34 20.01 15.54
CA GLU A 30 -15.08 20.66 14.27
C GLU A 30 -14.57 19.61 13.29
N LYS A 31 -15.11 19.64 12.07
CA LYS A 31 -14.54 18.86 10.98
C LYS A 31 -13.12 19.39 10.80
N TRP A 32 -12.14 18.53 11.07
CA TRP A 32 -10.76 18.86 10.87
C TRP A 32 -10.53 19.21 9.40
N GLU A 33 -10.14 20.45 9.14
CA GLU A 33 -9.78 20.88 7.80
C GLU A 33 -8.36 20.40 7.48
N PRO A 34 -8.12 19.81 6.30
CA PRO A 34 -6.77 19.48 5.87
C PRO A 34 -5.85 20.69 5.93
N PRO A 35 -4.57 20.52 6.31
CA PRO A 35 -3.60 21.60 6.30
C PRO A 35 -3.41 22.15 4.88
N VAL A 36 -2.93 23.40 4.80
CA VAL A 36 -2.59 24.03 3.52
C VAL A 36 -1.50 23.21 2.85
N LYS A 37 -1.79 22.71 1.65
CA LYS A 37 -0.86 21.92 0.85
C LYS A 37 0.42 22.70 0.54
N PRO A 38 1.63 22.19 0.90
CA PRO A 38 2.89 22.80 0.51
C PRO A 38 3.06 22.86 -1.00
N LYS A 39 3.77 23.87 -1.53
CA LYS A 39 3.96 24.05 -2.98
C LYS A 39 4.75 22.92 -3.66
N SER A 40 5.57 22.20 -2.90
CA SER A 40 6.34 21.04 -3.35
C SER A 40 5.47 19.79 -3.53
N VAL A 41 4.31 19.74 -2.87
CA VAL A 41 3.40 18.60 -2.95
C VAL A 41 2.55 18.70 -4.23
N PRO A 42 2.49 17.64 -5.05
CA PRO A 42 1.67 17.62 -6.27
C PRO A 42 0.18 17.94 -6.03
N GLN A 43 -0.44 18.58 -7.02
CA GLN A 43 -1.82 19.06 -6.90
C GLN A 43 -2.84 17.91 -6.75
N ASP A 44 -2.54 16.76 -7.32
CA ASP A 44 -3.29 15.52 -7.27
C ASP A 44 -3.04 14.68 -6.00
N ALA A 45 -2.02 15.01 -5.22
CA ALA A 45 -1.81 14.37 -3.92
C ALA A 45 -2.94 14.72 -2.94
N ILE A 46 -3.40 13.77 -2.15
CA ILE A 46 -4.46 13.97 -1.17
C ILE A 46 -3.87 14.04 0.23
N TRP A 47 -4.48 14.82 1.12
CA TRP A 47 -4.13 14.77 2.53
C TRP A 47 -4.87 13.63 3.22
N ALA A 48 -4.17 12.84 4.02
CA ALA A 48 -4.76 11.84 4.90
C ALA A 48 -4.12 11.94 6.29
N GLY A 49 -4.97 12.06 7.31
CA GLY A 49 -4.56 12.23 8.69
C GLY A 49 -5.70 12.59 9.62
N GLY A 50 -5.35 13.00 10.84
CA GLY A 50 -6.29 13.42 11.86
C GLY A 50 -5.77 14.61 12.67
N TYR A 51 -6.31 14.75 13.88
CA TYR A 51 -5.96 15.84 14.79
C TYR A 51 -4.47 15.86 15.18
N ASP A 52 -3.84 14.68 15.21
CA ASP A 52 -2.43 14.50 15.55
C ASP A 52 -1.50 14.65 14.34
N GLY A 53 -2.03 15.15 13.22
CA GLY A 53 -1.30 15.37 11.97
C GLY A 53 -1.62 14.33 10.89
N GLY A 54 -0.90 14.44 9.78
CA GLY A 54 -1.06 13.58 8.63
C GLY A 54 0.08 13.70 7.62
N CYS A 55 -0.20 13.24 6.41
CA CYS A 55 0.72 13.32 5.29
C CYS A 55 -0.07 13.44 3.99
N PHE A 56 0.62 13.86 2.92
CA PHE A 56 0.04 13.85 1.59
C PHE A 56 0.42 12.57 0.86
N PHE A 57 -0.52 11.99 0.15
CA PHE A 57 -0.33 10.77 -0.64
C PHE A 57 -0.52 11.04 -2.12
N LEU A 58 0.38 10.52 -2.93
CA LEU A 58 0.25 10.45 -4.38
C LEU A 58 0.37 8.99 -4.81
N LEU A 59 -0.67 8.46 -5.45
CA LEU A 59 -0.59 7.16 -6.12
C LEU A 59 0.21 7.31 -7.42
N GLN A 60 1.33 6.60 -7.52
CA GLN A 60 2.19 6.57 -8.70
C GLN A 60 1.77 5.47 -9.68
N SER A 61 1.49 4.28 -9.14
CA SER A 61 1.07 3.11 -9.91
C SER A 61 0.30 2.13 -9.04
N GLU A 62 -0.52 1.30 -9.68
CA GLU A 62 -1.34 0.28 -9.03
C GLU A 62 -1.29 -1.02 -9.83
N TYR A 63 -1.06 -2.13 -9.12
CA TYR A 63 -0.86 -3.47 -9.67
C TYR A 63 -1.52 -4.53 -8.78
N SER A 64 -2.78 -4.86 -9.05
CA SER A 64 -3.56 -6.00 -8.51
C SER A 64 -3.62 -6.27 -6.99
N ASP A 65 -2.57 -6.15 -6.22
CA ASP A 65 -2.52 -6.26 -4.76
C ASP A 65 -1.44 -5.33 -4.16
N THR A 66 -0.74 -4.61 -5.04
CA THR A 66 0.41 -3.79 -4.72
C THR A 66 0.24 -2.43 -5.37
N SER A 67 0.49 -1.36 -4.62
CA SER A 67 0.42 0.02 -5.11
C SER A 67 1.66 0.79 -4.70
N ARG A 68 2.15 1.64 -5.60
CA ARG A 68 3.25 2.55 -5.30
C ARG A 68 2.68 3.89 -4.87
N PHE A 69 3.02 4.30 -3.65
CA PHE A 69 2.68 5.62 -3.14
C PHE A 69 3.94 6.45 -2.90
N THR A 70 3.87 7.71 -3.27
CA THR A 70 4.74 8.75 -2.72
C THR A 70 4.01 9.46 -1.59
N VAL A 71 4.59 9.43 -0.40
CA VAL A 71 4.11 10.03 0.83
C VAL A 71 4.95 11.27 1.13
N TYR A 72 4.31 12.41 1.31
CA TYR A 72 4.96 13.69 1.60
C TYR A 72 4.63 14.18 3.02
N GLU A 73 5.61 14.77 3.69
CA GLU A 73 5.41 15.40 5.00
C GLU A 73 4.42 16.57 4.91
N GLU A 74 3.49 16.67 5.86
CA GLU A 74 2.46 17.73 5.83
C GLU A 74 3.02 19.16 5.93
N HIS A 75 4.11 19.36 6.69
CA HIS A 75 4.62 20.70 6.99
C HIS A 75 5.54 21.26 5.89
N LYS A 76 6.37 20.41 5.30
CA LYS A 76 7.39 20.82 4.31
C LYS A 76 7.06 20.40 2.89
N GLY A 77 6.29 19.33 2.74
CA GLY A 77 6.06 18.67 1.46
C GLY A 77 7.29 17.93 0.93
N ASP A 78 8.27 17.64 1.80
CA ASP A 78 9.38 16.76 1.46
C ASP A 78 8.86 15.31 1.36
N ILE A 79 9.49 14.49 0.53
CA ILE A 79 9.14 13.07 0.42
C ILE A 79 9.54 12.38 1.72
N TRP A 80 8.55 11.88 2.46
CA TRP A 80 8.75 11.01 3.61
C TRP A 80 9.03 9.58 3.15
N TYR A 81 8.29 9.10 2.15
CA TYR A 81 8.50 7.78 1.58
C TYR A 81 8.06 7.74 0.12
N ASP A 82 8.80 7.03 -0.73
CA ASP A 82 8.35 6.65 -2.07
C ASP A 82 8.60 5.17 -2.25
N GLY A 83 7.54 4.40 -2.48
CA GLY A 83 7.70 2.97 -2.68
C GLY A 83 6.40 2.19 -2.61
N TYR A 84 6.57 0.87 -2.59
CA TYR A 84 5.48 -0.07 -2.72
C TYR A 84 4.83 -0.41 -1.37
N PHE A 85 3.52 -0.62 -1.44
CA PHE A 85 2.69 -1.15 -0.37
C PHE A 85 1.87 -2.32 -0.92
N TYR A 86 1.77 -3.39 -0.13
CA TYR A 86 0.97 -4.57 -0.44
C TYR A 86 -0.26 -4.63 0.47
N CYS A 87 -1.38 -5.08 -0.09
CA CYS A 87 -2.60 -5.41 0.62
C CYS A 87 -2.88 -6.91 0.52
N ASP A 88 -3.34 -7.54 1.60
CA ASP A 88 -3.78 -8.93 1.56
C ASP A 88 -4.83 -9.14 0.44
N LYS A 89 -4.64 -10.17 -0.39
CA LYS A 89 -5.48 -10.47 -1.56
C LYS A 89 -6.98 -10.56 -1.22
N ASN A 90 -7.34 -10.95 -0.01
CA ASN A 90 -8.74 -11.02 0.42
C ASN A 90 -9.38 -9.64 0.61
N ASP A 91 -8.56 -8.65 0.96
CA ASP A 91 -8.97 -7.26 1.16
C ASP A 91 -8.84 -6.43 -0.12
N PHE A 92 -7.94 -6.77 -1.04
CA PHE A 92 -7.74 -5.98 -2.27
C PHE A 92 -8.88 -6.12 -3.29
N LYS A 93 -9.44 -7.32 -3.52
CA LYS A 93 -10.54 -7.53 -4.50
C LYS A 93 -11.75 -6.63 -4.26
N GLN A 94 -11.86 -6.15 -3.05
CA GLN A 94 -12.89 -5.28 -2.52
C GLN A 94 -12.63 -3.78 -2.83
N ILE A 95 -11.40 -3.40 -3.20
CA ILE A 95 -10.96 -2.01 -3.34
C ILE A 95 -10.76 -1.58 -4.80
N ALA A 96 -10.43 -2.49 -5.71
CA ALA A 96 -10.01 -2.18 -7.09
C ALA A 96 -11.00 -1.33 -7.93
N GLU A 97 -12.27 -1.26 -7.53
CA GLU A 97 -13.30 -0.47 -8.22
C GLU A 97 -13.56 0.91 -7.60
N LEU A 98 -12.85 1.25 -6.51
CA LEU A 98 -13.11 2.44 -5.71
C LEU A 98 -11.99 3.47 -5.86
N ASP A 99 -12.34 4.76 -5.69
CA ASP A 99 -11.34 5.81 -5.65
C ASP A 99 -10.55 5.69 -4.34
N TRP A 100 -9.29 5.27 -4.44
CA TRP A 100 -8.36 5.15 -3.31
C TRP A 100 -8.30 6.42 -2.46
N ARG A 101 -8.61 7.58 -3.07
CA ARG A 101 -8.58 8.87 -2.40
C ARG A 101 -9.57 8.99 -1.25
N ASP A 102 -10.69 8.28 -1.33
CA ASP A 102 -11.70 8.27 -0.27
C ASP A 102 -11.41 7.21 0.81
N LEU A 103 -10.41 6.35 0.56
CA LEU A 103 -10.12 5.21 1.39
C LEU A 103 -8.93 5.47 2.31
N VAL A 104 -7.87 6.14 1.85
CA VAL A 104 -6.67 6.37 2.68
C VAL A 104 -7.00 7.22 3.91
N THR A 105 -6.74 6.67 5.10
CA THR A 105 -7.01 7.33 6.38
C THR A 105 -5.75 7.90 7.02
N CYS A 106 -4.66 7.13 7.08
CA CYS A 106 -3.40 7.60 7.66
C CYS A 106 -2.17 6.77 7.24
N TYR A 107 -0.99 7.29 7.60
CA TYR A 107 0.31 6.62 7.48
C TYR A 107 1.00 6.59 8.85
N ASN A 108 1.61 5.47 9.22
CA ASN A 108 2.40 5.38 10.47
C ASN A 108 3.91 5.20 10.25
N GLY A 109 4.41 5.43 9.03
CA GLY A 109 5.82 5.17 8.66
C GLY A 109 6.08 3.76 8.14
N LEU A 110 5.19 2.80 8.42
CA LEU A 110 5.30 1.40 7.99
C LEU A 110 4.08 0.90 7.23
N ASN A 111 2.89 1.40 7.51
CA ASN A 111 1.67 0.95 6.88
C ASN A 111 0.82 2.13 6.45
N VAL A 112 0.12 1.97 5.33
CA VAL A 112 -0.99 2.82 4.94
C VAL A 112 -2.26 2.17 5.43
N PHE A 113 -3.08 2.94 6.15
CA PHE A 113 -4.38 2.48 6.60
C PHE A 113 -5.42 3.02 5.64
N MET A 114 -6.33 2.14 5.24
CA MET A 114 -7.44 2.49 4.37
C MET A 114 -8.75 2.07 5.04
N LYS A 115 -9.80 2.88 4.89
CA LYS A 115 -11.13 2.54 5.36
C LYS A 115 -11.67 1.39 4.53
N ASN A 116 -12.19 0.34 5.18
CA ASN A 116 -12.95 -0.68 4.47
C ASN A 116 -14.25 -0.06 3.92
N PRO A 117 -14.47 -0.08 2.61
CA PRO A 117 -15.61 0.60 1.99
C PRO A 117 -16.95 -0.08 2.26
N TYR A 118 -16.95 -1.36 2.66
CA TYR A 118 -18.17 -2.15 2.87
C TYR A 118 -18.77 -1.97 4.25
N ASP A 119 -17.94 -1.95 5.30
CA ASP A 119 -18.43 -1.79 6.67
C ASP A 119 -18.06 -0.45 7.32
N GLY A 120 -17.12 0.28 6.72
CA GLY A 120 -16.64 1.58 7.19
C GLY A 120 -16.03 1.58 8.59
N LYS A 121 -15.82 0.39 9.19
CA LYS A 121 -15.39 0.20 10.57
C LYS A 121 -14.06 -0.53 10.66
N ARG A 122 -13.80 -1.46 9.74
CA ARG A 122 -12.50 -2.13 9.65
C ARG A 122 -11.55 -1.27 8.83
N GLU A 123 -10.30 -1.25 9.25
CA GLU A 123 -9.21 -0.69 8.46
C GLU A 123 -8.56 -1.82 7.68
N ILE A 124 -8.35 -1.58 6.40
CA ILE A 124 -7.52 -2.39 5.53
C ILE A 124 -6.11 -1.85 5.68
N VAL A 125 -5.17 -2.73 5.98
CA VAL A 125 -3.78 -2.36 6.23
C VAL A 125 -2.95 -2.72 5.02
N TRP A 126 -2.36 -1.70 4.43
CA TRP A 126 -1.40 -1.82 3.34
C TRP A 126 -0.01 -1.75 3.93
N HIS A 127 0.72 -2.86 3.85
CA HIS A 127 2.03 -3.00 4.45
C HIS A 127 3.10 -2.44 3.52
N LYS A 128 3.97 -1.57 4.04
CA LYS A 128 5.17 -1.14 3.31
C LYS A 128 5.96 -2.38 2.94
N VAL A 129 6.24 -2.52 1.65
CA VAL A 129 7.12 -3.58 1.17
C VAL A 129 8.53 -3.23 1.64
N MET A 130 8.97 -3.94 2.66
CA MET A 130 10.33 -3.90 3.16
C MET A 130 11.05 -5.16 2.69
N PRO A 131 12.37 -5.12 2.43
CA PRO A 131 13.16 -6.33 2.16
C PRO A 131 12.99 -7.43 3.22
N ALA A 132 12.65 -7.05 4.46
CA ALA A 132 12.50 -7.96 5.60
C ALA A 132 11.06 -8.45 5.89
N ASN A 133 10.02 -7.85 5.28
CA ASN A 133 8.60 -8.14 5.60
C ASN A 133 7.77 -8.40 4.34
N ILE A 134 8.33 -9.15 3.40
CA ILE A 134 7.58 -9.52 2.19
C ILE A 134 6.60 -10.65 2.56
N PRO A 135 5.29 -10.53 2.26
CA PRO A 135 4.23 -11.20 3.03
C PRO A 135 4.07 -12.70 2.73
N ASP A 136 4.69 -13.22 1.67
CA ASP A 136 4.72 -14.65 1.41
C ASP A 136 6.09 -15.06 0.84
N PRO A 137 6.89 -15.88 1.53
CA PRO A 137 8.13 -16.43 0.97
C PRO A 137 7.91 -17.26 -0.32
N ASN A 138 6.66 -17.60 -0.67
CA ASN A 138 6.32 -18.29 -1.92
C ASN A 138 6.13 -17.35 -3.13
N GLU A 139 5.91 -16.05 -2.90
CA GLU A 139 5.74 -15.03 -3.96
C GLU A 139 7.02 -14.20 -4.17
N VAL A 140 8.07 -14.57 -3.44
CA VAL A 140 9.33 -13.86 -3.36
C VAL A 140 10.44 -14.80 -3.73
N TYR A 141 10.97 -14.59 -4.93
CA TYR A 141 12.08 -15.39 -5.41
C TYR A 141 13.39 -14.70 -5.08
N TRP A 142 14.16 -15.36 -4.22
CA TRP A 142 15.54 -15.00 -3.95
C TRP A 142 16.42 -15.46 -5.10
N VAL A 143 17.10 -14.51 -5.74
CA VAL A 143 17.95 -14.77 -6.89
C VAL A 143 19.36 -14.34 -6.56
N GLU A 144 20.32 -15.23 -6.79
CA GLU A 144 21.73 -14.86 -6.69
C GLU A 144 22.11 -14.02 -7.93
N GLY A 145 22.62 -12.82 -7.68
CA GLY A 145 23.19 -11.96 -8.70
C GLY A 145 24.67 -12.22 -8.93
N ASP A 146 25.15 -11.79 -10.09
CA ASP A 146 26.54 -11.99 -10.56
C ASP A 146 27.62 -11.44 -9.62
N ASN A 147 27.25 -10.55 -8.69
CA ASN A 147 28.14 -9.94 -7.71
C ASN A 147 27.88 -10.42 -6.27
N GLY A 148 27.15 -11.52 -6.08
CA GLY A 148 26.78 -12.02 -4.75
C GLY A 148 25.70 -11.19 -4.03
N GLY A 149 25.03 -10.29 -4.76
CA GLY A 149 23.83 -9.60 -4.30
C GLY A 149 22.61 -10.51 -4.42
N TRP A 150 21.70 -10.43 -3.45
CA TRP A 150 20.43 -11.13 -3.53
C TRP A 150 19.40 -10.23 -4.19
N PHE A 151 18.56 -10.76 -5.07
CA PHE A 151 17.41 -10.01 -5.58
C PHE A 151 16.11 -10.60 -5.07
N PHE A 152 15.13 -9.73 -4.86
CA PHE A 152 13.75 -10.14 -4.62
C PHE A 152 12.92 -9.81 -5.84
N LEU A 153 12.09 -10.76 -6.25
CA LEU A 153 11.21 -10.66 -7.38
C LEU A 153 9.77 -10.72 -6.88
N MET A 154 9.02 -9.61 -6.96
CA MET A 154 7.55 -9.66 -6.81
C MET A 154 6.93 -9.80 -8.20
N LYS A 155 6.06 -10.79 -8.37
CA LYS A 155 5.42 -11.09 -9.64
C LYS A 155 3.93 -10.75 -9.59
N SER A 156 3.48 -9.84 -10.45
CA SER A 156 2.09 -9.78 -10.87
C SER A 156 1.99 -10.32 -12.29
N THR A 157 1.20 -11.37 -12.52
CA THR A 157 1.10 -12.03 -13.84
C THR A 157 -0.17 -11.57 -14.55
N TYR A 158 -0.04 -11.03 -15.76
CA TYR A 158 -1.16 -10.73 -16.66
C TYR A 158 -0.88 -11.35 -18.03
N SER A 159 -1.71 -12.32 -18.45
CA SER A 159 -1.66 -13.03 -19.73
C SER A 159 -0.26 -13.57 -20.14
N ASP A 160 0.57 -12.72 -20.70
CA ASP A 160 1.85 -12.94 -21.38
C ASP A 160 2.97 -12.00 -20.90
N THR A 161 2.67 -11.13 -19.93
CA THR A 161 3.61 -10.20 -19.30
C THR A 161 3.64 -10.43 -17.79
N SER A 162 4.82 -10.27 -17.20
CA SER A 162 5.00 -10.30 -15.74
C SER A 162 5.62 -9.00 -15.31
N HIS A 163 4.99 -8.30 -14.36
CA HIS A 163 5.64 -7.18 -13.69
C HIS A 163 6.64 -7.76 -12.70
N PHE A 164 7.89 -7.32 -12.80
CA PHE A 164 8.93 -7.67 -11.84
C PHE A 164 9.50 -6.40 -11.24
N VAL A 165 9.50 -6.36 -9.91
CA VAL A 165 10.30 -5.40 -9.15
C VAL A 165 11.51 -6.15 -8.63
N ILE A 166 12.70 -5.65 -8.98
CA ILE A 166 14.00 -6.23 -8.63
C ILE A 166 14.67 -5.30 -7.63
N TYR A 167 14.93 -5.83 -6.44
CA TYR A 167 15.57 -5.08 -5.35
C TYR A 167 17.01 -5.54 -5.15
N GLU A 168 17.93 -4.63 -4.82
CA GLU A 168 19.24 -5.00 -4.30
C GLU A 168 19.11 -5.49 -2.86
N GLY A 169 19.55 -6.72 -2.58
CA GLY A 169 19.30 -7.39 -1.30
C GLY A 169 20.02 -6.79 -0.10
N ASN A 170 21.07 -6.00 -0.31
CA ASN A 170 21.80 -5.35 0.78
C ASN A 170 21.20 -4.00 1.18
N THR A 171 20.69 -3.23 0.21
CA THR A 171 20.22 -1.86 0.42
C THR A 171 18.70 -1.75 0.41
N GLY A 172 18.01 -2.70 -0.24
CA GLY A 172 16.60 -2.61 -0.56
C GLY A 172 16.30 -1.59 -1.66
N GLU A 173 17.32 -1.06 -2.36
CA GLU A 173 17.10 -0.17 -3.48
C GLU A 173 16.47 -0.92 -4.66
N ILE A 174 15.53 -0.27 -5.34
CA ILE A 174 14.93 -0.79 -6.56
C ILE A 174 15.95 -0.65 -7.70
N LEU A 175 16.42 -1.77 -8.21
CA LEU A 175 17.32 -1.82 -9.37
C LEU A 175 16.54 -1.80 -10.68
N HIS A 176 15.36 -2.42 -10.68
CA HIS A 176 14.49 -2.44 -11.83
C HIS A 176 13.04 -2.56 -11.38
N ASP A 177 12.16 -1.89 -12.10
CA ASP A 177 10.72 -1.87 -11.85
C ASP A 177 10.04 -1.74 -13.20
N GLY A 178 9.56 -2.87 -13.73
CA GLY A 178 9.15 -2.92 -15.12
C GLY A 178 8.42 -4.20 -15.48
N LEU A 179 7.68 -4.12 -16.59
CA LEU A 179 7.10 -5.30 -17.21
C LEU A 179 8.19 -6.04 -17.96
N PHE A 180 8.18 -7.36 -17.88
CA PHE A 180 9.03 -8.22 -18.67
C PHE A 180 8.18 -9.17 -19.52
N SER A 181 8.70 -9.50 -20.71
CA SER A 181 8.12 -10.52 -21.59
C SER A 181 9.17 -11.56 -21.94
N CYS A 182 8.75 -12.82 -22.07
CA CYS A 182 9.61 -13.91 -22.54
C CYS A 182 9.60 -14.09 -24.07
N GLY A 183 8.87 -13.26 -24.83
CA GLY A 183 8.85 -13.26 -26.30
C GLY A 183 8.35 -14.55 -26.97
N LYS A 184 8.01 -15.59 -26.19
CA LYS A 184 7.56 -16.90 -26.67
C LYS A 184 6.13 -17.17 -26.20
N LYS A 185 5.24 -17.41 -27.17
CA LYS A 185 3.82 -17.76 -26.95
C LYS A 185 3.63 -19.06 -26.15
N ASP A 186 4.64 -19.93 -26.09
CA ASP A 186 4.52 -21.26 -25.50
C ASP A 186 4.69 -21.29 -23.97
N PHE A 187 4.90 -20.13 -23.31
CA PHE A 187 5.03 -20.05 -21.84
C PHE A 187 3.76 -19.57 -21.14
N GLU A 188 2.60 -19.70 -21.79
CA GLU A 188 1.31 -19.60 -21.14
C GLU A 188 1.24 -20.65 -20.02
N CYS A 189 1.34 -20.20 -18.76
CA CYS A 189 1.17 -20.98 -17.53
C CYS A 189 2.38 -21.78 -17.00
N ILE A 190 3.49 -21.09 -16.68
CA ILE A 190 4.35 -21.61 -15.60
C ILE A 190 3.59 -21.42 -14.27
N ALA A 191 3.21 -22.53 -13.63
CA ALA A 191 2.52 -22.51 -12.35
C ALA A 191 3.37 -21.77 -11.30
N GLU A 192 2.74 -20.93 -10.48
CA GLU A 192 3.40 -20.09 -9.46
C GLU A 192 4.35 -20.90 -8.55
N SER A 193 3.99 -22.13 -8.23
CA SER A 193 4.80 -23.08 -7.45
C SER A 193 6.11 -23.51 -8.10
N GLU A 194 6.30 -23.30 -9.41
CA GLU A 194 7.49 -23.74 -10.15
C GLU A 194 8.53 -22.63 -10.30
N TRP A 195 8.17 -21.36 -10.12
CA TRP A 195 9.02 -20.21 -10.39
C TRP A 195 10.31 -20.19 -9.57
N SER A 196 10.25 -20.58 -8.30
CA SER A 196 11.44 -20.65 -7.41
C SER A 196 12.49 -21.63 -7.90
N ASN A 197 12.07 -22.69 -8.61
CA ASN A 197 12.97 -23.69 -9.15
C ASN A 197 13.52 -23.31 -10.52
N LEU A 198 12.87 -22.36 -11.21
CA LEU A 198 13.23 -21.96 -12.55
C LEU A 198 14.12 -20.72 -12.54
N LEU A 199 13.91 -19.78 -11.63
CA LEU A 199 14.73 -18.57 -11.58
C LEU A 199 16.19 -18.91 -11.24
N LYS A 200 17.11 -18.52 -12.12
CA LYS A 200 18.54 -18.82 -11.98
C LYS A 200 19.36 -17.61 -11.59
N GLN A 201 19.14 -16.50 -12.28
CA GLN A 201 20.07 -15.38 -12.26
C GLN A 201 19.38 -14.12 -12.80
N TYR A 202 19.81 -12.97 -12.28
CA TYR A 202 19.55 -11.67 -12.90
C TYR A 202 20.89 -11.01 -13.19
N ASN A 203 21.13 -10.66 -14.46
CA ASN A 203 22.41 -10.13 -14.93
C ASN A 203 22.44 -8.59 -15.04
N GLY A 204 21.42 -7.91 -14.49
CA GLY A 204 21.28 -6.45 -14.57
C GLY A 204 20.46 -5.95 -15.76
N GLN A 205 20.15 -6.81 -16.74
CA GLN A 205 19.32 -6.46 -17.89
C GLN A 205 18.19 -7.47 -18.12
N GLU A 206 18.43 -8.74 -17.83
CA GLU A 206 17.55 -9.85 -18.16
C GLU A 206 17.40 -10.77 -16.97
N ILE A 207 16.20 -11.35 -16.84
CA ILE A 207 15.96 -12.43 -15.88
C ILE A 207 16.17 -13.74 -16.62
N VAL A 208 17.10 -14.55 -16.11
CA VAL A 208 17.40 -15.87 -16.65
C VAL A 208 16.62 -16.91 -15.86
N MET A 209 15.76 -17.64 -16.55
CA MET A 209 15.02 -18.76 -16.00
C MET A 209 15.42 -20.06 -16.68
N THR A 210 15.37 -21.17 -15.96
CA THR A 210 15.46 -22.52 -16.52
C THR A 210 14.15 -22.83 -17.22
N ASN A 211 14.19 -23.47 -18.38
CA ASN A 211 12.97 -23.91 -19.04
C ASN A 211 12.38 -25.13 -18.28
N PRO A 212 11.10 -25.09 -17.86
CA PRO A 212 10.47 -26.21 -17.16
C PRO A 212 10.40 -27.49 -18.00
N GLU A 213 10.21 -27.38 -19.32
CA GLU A 213 10.13 -28.53 -20.23
C GLU A 213 11.50 -29.10 -20.59
N ASP A 214 12.53 -28.26 -20.62
CA ASP A 214 13.90 -28.62 -20.96
C ASP A 214 14.90 -27.92 -20.02
N LYS A 215 15.26 -28.59 -18.94
CA LYS A 215 16.17 -28.07 -17.91
C LYS A 215 17.57 -27.72 -18.44
N SER A 216 17.92 -28.12 -19.66
CA SER A 216 19.18 -27.74 -20.31
C SER A 216 19.14 -26.37 -21.00
N ARG A 217 17.95 -25.76 -21.13
CA ARG A 217 17.74 -24.48 -21.79
C ARG A 217 17.40 -23.39 -20.79
N HIS A 218 17.82 -22.17 -21.13
CA HIS A 218 17.44 -20.97 -20.41
C HIS A 218 16.45 -20.13 -21.22
N ILE A 219 15.55 -19.45 -20.51
CA ILE A 219 14.61 -18.48 -21.01
C ILE A 219 15.10 -17.12 -20.50
N LEU A 220 15.22 -16.18 -21.43
CA LEU A 220 15.55 -14.80 -21.12
C LEU A 220 14.25 -14.01 -21.13
N TRP A 221 14.02 -13.30 -20.05
CA TRP A 221 12.95 -12.31 -19.95
C TRP A 221 13.58 -10.94 -20.11
N HIS A 222 13.09 -10.19 -21.10
CA HIS A 222 13.57 -8.86 -21.40
C HIS A 222 12.59 -7.81 -20.85
N PRO A 223 13.09 -6.65 -20.38
CA PRO A 223 12.25 -5.52 -20.05
C PRO A 223 11.45 -5.10 -21.30
N ILE A 224 10.19 -4.77 -21.10
CA ILE A 224 9.36 -4.14 -22.13
C ILE A 224 9.54 -2.63 -21.95
N GLU A 225 10.12 -1.97 -22.96
CA GLU A 225 10.23 -0.49 -23.03
C GLU A 225 8.86 0.18 -23.24
#